data_AF-A0A7W0GH03-F1
#
_entry.id   AF-A0A7W0GH03-F1
#
_cell.length_a   1.000
_cell.length_b   1.000
_cell.length_c   1.000
_cell.angle_alpha   90.00
_cell.angle_beta   90.00
_cell.angle_gamma   90.00
#
_symmetry.space_group_name_H-M   'P 1'
#
loop_
_entity.id
_entity.type
_entity.pdbx_description
1 polymer ?
#
loop_
_entity_poly.entity_id
_entity_poly.type
_entity_poly.pdbx_seq_one_letter_code
_entity_poly.pdbx_strand_id
1 'polypeptide(L)' 'GLVEEYVAECERSRQVIAGCSLDGRAQGPDLDFTLRYALAHMVEETVRHCGHLDLLRESIDGSRGQ' A
#
# COMPACT_ATOMS: atom_id res chain seq x y z
N GLY A 1 -0.20 3.76 17.81
CA GLY A 1 0.83 4.57 17.13
C GLY A 1 0.72 4.38 15.63
N LEU A 2 1.38 5.23 14.81
CA LEU A 2 1.13 5.27 13.36
C LEU A 2 1.28 3.91 12.65
N VAL A 3 2.28 3.11 13.02
CA VAL A 3 2.48 1.75 12.46
C VAL A 3 1.35 0.80 12.86
N GLU A 4 0.89 0.84 14.11
CA GLU A 4 -0.22 0.01 14.59
C GLU A 4 -1.53 0.37 13.89
N GLU A 5 -1.77 1.67 13.67
CA GLU A 5 -2.94 2.15 12.92
C GLU A 5 -2.91 1.69 11.46
N TYR A 6 -1.75 1.76 10.81
CA TYR A 6 -1.55 1.22 9.46
C TYR A 6 -1.83 -0.28 9.39
N VAL A 7 -1.30 -1.07 10.33
CA VAL A 7 -1.56 -2.52 10.39
C VAL A 7 -3.06 -2.80 10.59
N ALA A 8 -3.73 -2.04 11.47
CA ALA A 8 -5.16 -2.18 11.69
C ALA A 8 -5.99 -1.84 10.44
N GLU A 9 -5.59 -0.84 9.65
CA GLU A 9 -6.24 -0.56 8.35
C GLU A 9 -6.01 -1.68 7.33
N CYS A 10 -4.80 -2.25 7.28
CA CYS A 10 -4.54 -3.41 6.44
C CYS A 10 -5.41 -4.61 6.81
N GLU A 11 -5.65 -4.84 8.11
CA GLU A 11 -6.56 -5.88 8.58
C GLU A 11 -8.02 -5.62 8.19
N ARG A 12 -8.49 -4.38 8.37
CA ARG A 12 -9.82 -3.97 7.89
C ARG A 12 -9.97 -4.20 6.39
N SER A 13 -8.98 -3.79 5.59
CA SER A 13 -8.97 -4.00 4.15
C SER A 13 -9.04 -5.49 3.80
N ARG A 14 -8.25 -6.35 4.46
CA ARG A 14 -8.30 -7.81 4.29
C ARG A 14 -9.69 -8.39 4.57
N GLN A 15 -10.38 -7.92 5.61
CA GLN A 15 -11.73 -8.36 5.94
C GLN A 15 -12.75 -7.95 4.87
N VAL A 16 -12.66 -6.71 4.38
CA VAL A 16 -13.55 -6.18 3.33
C VAL A 16 -13.43 -6.99 2.03
N ILE A 17 -12.21 -7.35 1.64
CA ILE A 17 -11.97 -8.04 0.36
C ILE A 17 -12.11 -9.57 0.43
N ALA A 18 -12.31 -10.16 1.62
CA ALA A 18 -12.26 -11.60 1.84
C ALA A 18 -13.26 -12.39 0.97
N GLY A 19 -14.40 -11.79 0.61
CA GLY A 19 -15.42 -12.38 -0.26
C GLY A 19 -15.36 -11.91 -1.72
N CYS A 20 -14.38 -11.07 -2.10
CA CYS A 20 -14.31 -10.48 -3.42
C CYS A 20 -13.46 -11.32 -4.38
N SER A 21 -13.86 -11.35 -5.66
CA SER A 21 -12.99 -11.87 -6.71
C SER A 21 -11.85 -10.87 -7.00
N LEU A 22 -10.62 -11.38 -7.13
CA LEU A 22 -9.47 -10.57 -7.55
C LEU A 22 -9.64 -9.98 -8.95
N ASP A 23 -10.43 -10.62 -9.81
CA ASP A 23 -10.72 -10.12 -11.16
C ASP A 23 -12.01 -9.27 -11.18
N GLY A 24 -12.62 -9.04 -10.01
CA GLY A 24 -13.73 -8.11 -9.82
C GLY A 24 -13.31 -6.69 -10.18
N ARG A 25 -14.15 -6.00 -10.97
CA ARG A 25 -13.88 -4.63 -11.43
C ARG A 25 -14.31 -3.61 -10.38
N ALA A 26 -13.51 -2.56 -10.25
CA ALA A 26 -13.81 -1.41 -9.40
C ALA A 26 -15.19 -0.81 -9.75
N GLN A 27 -15.88 -0.31 -8.73
CA GLN A 27 -17.21 0.28 -8.85
C GLN A 27 -17.08 1.79 -8.60
N GLY A 28 -17.21 2.60 -9.65
CA GLY A 28 -17.16 4.05 -9.56
C GLY A 28 -16.97 4.70 -10.94
N PRO A 29 -17.38 5.96 -11.10
CA PRO A 29 -17.05 6.71 -12.30
C PRO A 29 -15.53 6.77 -12.46
N ASP A 30 -15.05 6.56 -13.68
CA ASP A 30 -13.62 6.63 -14.06
C ASP A 30 -12.69 5.60 -13.38
N LEU A 31 -13.24 4.57 -12.72
CA LEU A 31 -12.44 3.47 -12.19
C LEU A 31 -12.39 2.29 -13.18
N ASP A 32 -11.28 2.15 -13.90
CA ASP A 32 -11.02 1.04 -14.83
C ASP A 32 -9.85 0.16 -14.35
N PHE A 33 -10.09 -0.62 -13.29
CA PHE A 33 -9.14 -1.61 -12.82
C PHE A 33 -9.81 -2.75 -12.05
N THR A 34 -9.06 -3.84 -11.83
CA THR A 34 -9.48 -4.99 -11.02
C THR A 34 -8.99 -4.86 -9.58
N LEU A 35 -9.62 -5.58 -8.65
CA LEU A 35 -9.12 -5.68 -7.27
C LEU A 35 -7.66 -6.14 -7.21
N ARG A 36 -7.25 -7.07 -8.08
CA ARG A 36 -5.86 -7.49 -8.24
C ARG A 36 -4.93 -6.32 -8.54
N TYR A 37 -5.31 -5.47 -9.49
CA TYR A 37 -4.53 -4.28 -9.81
C TYR A 37 -4.42 -3.34 -8.61
N ALA A 38 -5.55 -3.07 -7.92
CA ALA A 38 -5.56 -2.19 -6.76
C ALA A 38 -4.62 -2.67 -5.65
N LEU A 39 -4.63 -3.97 -5.33
CA LEU A 39 -3.76 -4.54 -4.30
C LEU A 39 -2.29 -4.49 -4.70
N ALA A 40 -1.96 -4.82 -5.95
CA ALA A 40 -0.59 -4.71 -6.45
C ALA A 40 -0.09 -3.26 -6.40
N HIS A 41 -0.94 -2.31 -6.81
CA HIS A 41 -0.64 -0.88 -6.77
C HIS A 41 -0.38 -0.39 -5.34
N MET A 42 -1.19 -0.80 -4.36
CA MET A 42 -0.97 -0.43 -2.95
C MET A 42 0.36 -0.94 -2.39
N VAL A 43 0.80 -2.13 -2.80
CA VAL A 43 2.12 -2.66 -2.42
C VAL A 43 3.24 -1.85 -3.06
N GLU A 44 3.16 -1.60 -4.36
CA GLU A 44 4.13 -0.79 -5.10
C GLU A 44 4.27 0.61 -4.50
N GLU A 45 3.14 1.25 -4.21
CA GLU A 45 3.09 2.60 -3.63
C GLU A 45 3.71 2.64 -2.23
N THR A 46 3.45 1.61 -1.42
CA THR A 46 4.06 1.49 -0.08
C THR A 46 5.58 1.35 -0.19
N VAL A 47 6.08 0.52 -1.10
CA VAL A 47 7.52 0.35 -1.34
C VAL A 47 8.16 1.65 -1.83
N ARG A 48 7.51 2.37 -2.76
CA ARG A 48 7.98 3.66 -3.26
C ARG A 48 8.14 4.68 -2.14
N HIS A 49 7.16 4.77 -1.24
CA HIS A 49 7.24 5.65 -0.09
C HIS A 49 8.31 5.24 0.91
N CYS A 50 8.46 3.95 1.21
CA CYS A 50 9.54 3.45 2.06
C CYS A 50 10.90 3.81 1.48
N GLY A 51 11.11 3.68 0.17
CA GLY A 51 12.35 4.10 -0.49
C GLY A 51 12.61 5.60 -0.36
N HIS A 52 11.59 6.45 -0.53
CA HIS A 52 11.73 7.89 -0.30
C HIS A 52 12.06 8.24 1.16
N LEU A 53 11.42 7.56 2.12
CA LEU A 53 11.70 7.75 3.55
C LEU A 53 13.09 7.29 3.92
N ASP A 54 13.59 6.23 3.29
CA ASP A 54 14.96 5.75 3.48
C ASP A 54 15.98 6.79 2.99
N LEU A 55 15.79 7.35 1.79
CA LEU A 55 16.65 8.44 1.30
C LEU A 55 16.65 9.67 2.23
N LEU A 56 15.50 10.01 2.82
CA LEU A 56 15.40 11.08 3.81
C LEU A 56 16.14 10.73 5.11
N ARG A 57 15.99 9.49 5.59
CA ARG A 57 16.71 8.97 6.75
C ARG A 57 18.23 9.04 6.52
N GLU A 58 18.70 8.53 5.39
CA GLU A 58 20.12 8.56 4.97
C GLU A 58 20.67 9.99 4.90
N SER A 59 19.85 10.94 4.42
CA SER A 59 20.24 12.35 4.34
C SER A 59 20.39 13.01 5.71
N ILE A 60 19.65 12.53 6.71
CA ILE A 60 19.69 13.04 8.09
C ILE A 60 20.80 12.37 8.90
N ASP A 61 20.97 11.06 8.76
CA ASP A 61 21.89 10.26 9.59
C ASP A 61 23.29 10.05 8.98
N GLY A 62 23.46 10.34 7.69
CA GLY A 62 24.73 10.22 6.95
C GLY A 62 25.14 8.78 6.62
N SER A 63 24.31 7.79 6.95
CA SER A 63 24.51 6.38 6.58
C SER A 63 23.86 6.08 5.22
N ARG A 64 24.38 5.11 4.47
CA ARG A 64 23.84 4.70 3.15
C ARG A 64 23.69 3.18 3.06
N GLY A 65 22.58 2.73 2.49
CA GLY A 65 22.33 1.35 2.04
C GLY A 65 22.30 0.31 3.15
N GLN A 66 21.20 0.24 3.91
CA GLN A 66 20.91 -0.89 4.80
C GLN A 66 20.11 -1.98 4.09
#